data_AF-A0A950ALU7-F1
#
_entry.id   AF-A0A950ALU7-F1
#
_cell.length_a   1.000
_cell.length_b   1.000
_cell.length_c   1.000
_cell.angle_alpha   90.00
_cell.angle_beta   90.00
_cell.angle_gamma   90.00
#
_symmetry.space_group_name_H-M   'P 1'
#
loop_
_entity.id
_entity.type
_entity.pdbx_description
1 polymer ?
#
loop_
_entity_poly.entity_id
_entity_poly.type
_entity_poly.pdbx_seq_one_letter_code
_entity_poly.pdbx_strand_id
1 'polypeptide(L)'
;MSPRLDAAGIAFLVLTAEDETADGKMQARMNVVHEAGLFQGRLGFSKAIVMLEEGCEEFSNIEGLGQLRFPKNNIKAAFHDVQLVLEREGLVEPPEESKG
;
A
#
# COMPACT_ATOMS: atom_id res chain seq x y z
N MET A 1 9.08 -20.18 6.57
CA MET A 1 8.69 -19.27 5.47
C MET A 1 7.22 -19.50 5.19
N SER A 2 6.39 -18.47 5.29
CA SER A 2 4.92 -18.59 5.22
C SER A 2 4.47 -18.84 3.77
N PRO A 3 3.78 -19.95 3.45
CA PRO A 3 3.46 -20.34 2.06
C PRO A 3 2.59 -19.35 1.29
N ARG A 4 1.90 -18.42 1.98
CA ARG A 4 1.06 -17.38 1.38
C ARG A 4 1.83 -16.32 0.59
N LEU A 5 3.11 -16.10 0.89
CA LEU A 5 3.90 -15.04 0.23
C LEU A 5 4.40 -15.46 -1.15
N ASP A 6 4.48 -16.76 -1.41
CA ASP A 6 5.12 -17.31 -2.60
C ASP A 6 4.21 -17.25 -3.84
N ALA A 7 2.89 -17.06 -3.63
CA ALA A 7 1.88 -16.98 -4.69
C ALA A 7 1.32 -15.56 -4.91
N ALA A 8 1.79 -14.56 -4.17
CA ALA A 8 1.27 -13.20 -4.28
C ALA A 8 1.73 -12.54 -5.59
N GLY A 9 0.79 -11.96 -6.35
CA GLY A 9 1.10 -11.18 -7.56
C GLY A 9 1.35 -9.69 -7.29
N ILE A 10 0.91 -9.19 -6.14
CA ILE A 10 1.04 -7.79 -5.68
C ILE A 10 0.86 -7.73 -4.16
N ALA A 11 1.40 -6.69 -3.52
CA ALA A 11 1.21 -6.39 -2.11
C ALA A 11 0.81 -4.92 -1.92
N PHE A 12 -0.28 -4.70 -1.19
CA PHE A 12 -0.68 -3.39 -0.67
C PHE A 12 -0.44 -3.37 0.83
N LEU A 13 0.46 -2.52 1.29
CA LEU A 13 0.78 -2.35 2.71
C LEU A 13 0.01 -1.15 3.23
N VAL A 14 -0.98 -1.38 4.09
CA VAL A 14 -1.84 -0.32 4.63
C VAL A 14 -1.21 0.26 5.90
N LEU A 15 -0.95 1.56 5.90
CA LEU A 15 -0.41 2.31 7.03
C LEU A 15 -1.48 3.29 7.50
N THR A 16 -2.14 2.92 8.58
CA THR A 16 -3.07 3.78 9.32
C THR A 16 -2.42 4.31 10.57
N ALA A 17 -2.91 5.45 11.05
CA ALA A 17 -2.50 6.02 12.31
C ALA A 17 -3.10 5.20 13.48
N GLU A 18 -2.44 4.09 13.86
CA GLU A 18 -2.96 3.18 14.89
C GLU A 18 -2.52 3.55 16.33
N ASP A 19 -1.31 4.10 16.52
CA ASP A 19 -0.74 4.30 17.85
C ASP A 19 -0.45 5.79 18.12
N GLU A 20 -1.13 6.34 19.12
CA GLU A 20 -0.81 7.63 19.73
C GLU A 20 0.48 7.45 20.54
N THR A 21 1.60 8.01 20.05
CA THR A 21 2.84 8.04 20.84
C THR A 21 2.62 8.90 22.09
N ALA A 22 3.46 8.73 23.11
CA ALA A 22 3.38 9.50 24.36
C ALA A 22 3.46 11.04 24.15
N ASP A 23 3.94 11.48 22.99
CA ASP A 23 4.04 12.88 22.57
C ASP A 23 2.88 13.35 21.64
N GLY A 24 1.83 12.53 21.49
CA GLY A 24 0.65 12.86 20.67
C GLY A 24 0.87 12.74 19.16
N LYS A 25 2.02 12.21 18.72
CA LYS A 25 2.31 11.95 17.30
C LYS A 25 1.79 10.58 16.90
N MET A 26 1.25 10.48 15.69
CA MET A 26 0.79 9.21 15.13
C MET A 26 1.90 8.59 14.29
N GLN A 27 2.51 7.50 14.77
CA GLN A 27 3.52 6.76 14.01
C GLN A 27 2.93 5.48 13.45
N ALA A 28 3.20 5.23 12.17
CA ALA A 28 3.01 3.90 11.62
C ALA A 28 3.89 2.88 12.37
N ARG A 29 3.48 1.61 12.40
CA ARG A 29 4.26 0.56 13.05
C ARG A 29 5.50 0.22 12.23
N MET A 30 6.66 0.17 12.89
CA MET A 30 7.95 -0.23 12.30
C MET A 30 7.91 -1.60 11.59
N ASN A 31 6.95 -2.46 11.91
CA ASN A 31 6.74 -3.75 11.25
C ASN A 31 6.44 -3.59 9.75
N VAL A 32 5.73 -2.53 9.38
CA VAL A 32 5.31 -2.31 7.99
C VAL A 32 6.47 -1.94 7.08
N VAL A 33 7.50 -1.25 7.60
CA VAL A 33 8.73 -0.94 6.85
C VAL A 33 9.49 -2.23 6.50
N HIS A 34 9.60 -3.16 7.45
CA HIS A 34 10.27 -4.43 7.22
C HIS A 34 9.52 -5.29 6.20
N GLU A 35 8.18 -5.31 6.28
CA GLU A 35 7.33 -6.01 5.32
C GLU A 35 7.41 -5.37 3.93
N ALA A 36 7.45 -4.04 3.83
CA ALA A 36 7.59 -3.33 2.56
C ALA A 36 8.90 -3.74 1.85
N GLY A 37 10.02 -3.74 2.58
CA GLY A 37 11.31 -4.18 2.04
C GLY A 37 11.29 -5.67 1.60
N LEU A 38 10.63 -6.53 2.37
CA LEU A 38 10.47 -7.95 2.02
C LEU A 38 9.69 -8.12 0.72
N PHE A 39 8.55 -7.42 0.56
CA PHE A 39 7.73 -7.50 -0.64
C PHE A 39 8.41 -6.86 -1.85
N GLN A 40 9.15 -5.76 -1.67
CA GLN A 40 9.94 -5.16 -2.76
C GLN A 40 11.01 -6.11 -3.30
N GLY A 41 11.78 -6.74 -2.42
CA GLY A 41 12.82 -7.69 -2.82
C GLY A 41 12.28 -8.93 -3.54
N ARG A 42 10.98 -9.20 -3.36
CA ARG A 42 10.33 -10.42 -3.86
C ARG A 42 9.45 -10.20 -5.10
N LEU A 43 8.65 -9.13 -5.10
CA LEU A 43 7.69 -8.81 -6.16
C LEU A 43 8.19 -7.69 -7.09
N GLY A 44 9.17 -6.90 -6.64
CA GLY A 44 9.64 -5.71 -7.32
C GLY A 44 8.90 -4.43 -6.87
N PHE A 45 9.54 -3.28 -7.14
CA PHE A 45 9.09 -1.97 -6.67
C PHE A 45 7.72 -1.55 -7.21
N SER A 46 7.33 -1.99 -8.41
CA SER A 46 6.02 -1.68 -8.99
C SER A 46 4.87 -2.46 -8.33
N LYS A 47 5.18 -3.56 -7.63
CA LYS A 47 4.18 -4.51 -7.09
C LYS A 47 4.10 -4.52 -5.56
N ALA A 48 4.90 -3.70 -4.88
CA ALA A 48 4.83 -3.49 -3.44
C ALA A 48 4.46 -2.01 -3.19
N ILE A 49 3.18 -1.76 -2.95
CA ILE A 49 2.62 -0.41 -2.86
C ILE A 49 2.21 -0.10 -1.43
N VAL A 50 2.67 1.04 -0.93
CA VAL A 50 2.26 1.56 0.37
C VAL A 50 0.96 2.35 0.21
N MET A 51 -0.06 2.01 0.97
CA MET A 51 -1.28 2.79 1.12
C MET A 51 -1.20 3.56 2.44
N LEU A 52 -1.01 4.88 2.37
CA LEU A 52 -0.77 5.74 3.53
C LEU A 52 -2.00 6.59 3.86
N GLU A 53 -2.48 6.46 5.08
CA GLU A 53 -3.52 7.32 5.63
C GLU A 53 -2.98 8.74 5.86
N GLU A 54 -3.74 9.75 5.46
CA GLU A 54 -3.43 11.15 5.75
C GLU A 54 -3.33 11.40 7.27
N GLY A 55 -2.26 12.10 7.67
CA GLY A 55 -1.97 12.38 9.08
C GLY A 55 -1.17 11.30 9.80
N CYS A 56 -0.76 10.24 9.10
CA CYS A 56 0.24 9.28 9.58
C CYS A 56 1.65 9.78 9.24
N GLU A 57 2.57 9.78 10.22
CA GLU A 57 3.97 10.17 9.95
C GLU A 57 4.63 9.18 8.98
N GLU A 58 5.25 9.72 7.93
CA GLU A 58 6.06 8.95 6.99
C GLU A 58 7.38 8.52 7.62
N PHE A 59 7.83 7.32 7.27
CA PHE A 59 9.20 6.92 7.55
C PHE A 59 10.14 7.49 6.50
N SER A 60 11.33 7.94 6.90
CA SER A 60 12.37 8.47 6.01
C SER A 60 12.76 7.53 4.86
N ASN A 61 12.47 6.23 4.97
CA ASN A 61 12.82 5.21 3.98
C ASN A 61 11.73 4.96 2.93
N ILE A 62 10.65 5.76 2.89
CA ILE A 62 9.54 5.57 1.94
C ILE A 62 9.77 6.21 0.57
N GLU A 63 10.80 7.05 0.41
CA GLU A 63 11.04 7.89 -0.77
C GLU A 63 11.34 7.13 -2.10
N GLY A 64 11.37 5.79 -2.08
CA GLY A 64 11.48 4.95 -3.29
C GLY A 64 10.31 3.99 -3.49
N LEU A 65 9.27 4.07 -2.67
CA LEU A 65 8.10 3.19 -2.73
C LEU A 65 6.99 3.80 -3.58
N GLY A 66 6.28 2.96 -4.33
CA GLY A 66 4.98 3.35 -4.88
C GLY A 66 4.03 3.63 -3.72
N GLN A 67 3.41 4.81 -3.73
CA GLN A 67 2.52 5.25 -2.66
C GLN A 67 1.14 5.61 -3.22
N LEU A 68 0.11 5.16 -2.52
CA LEU A 68 -1.26 5.65 -2.64
C LEU A 68 -1.64 6.31 -1.32
N ARG A 69 -2.25 7.50 -1.38
CA ARG A 69 -2.72 8.18 -0.18
C ARG A 69 -4.24 8.09 -0.08
N PHE A 70 -4.74 8.00 1.14
CA PHE A 70 -6.17 8.04 1.39
C PHE A 70 -6.50 8.89 2.62
N PRO A 71 -7.67 9.56 2.64
CA PRO A 71 -8.07 10.38 3.77
C PRO A 71 -8.27 9.54 5.04
N LYS A 72 -8.07 10.19 6.19
CA LYS A 72 -8.30 9.56 7.50
C LYS A 72 -9.68 8.90 7.58
N ASN A 73 -9.73 7.64 8.02
CA ASN A 73 -10.92 6.81 8.10
C ASN A 73 -11.64 6.54 6.76
N ASN A 74 -10.99 6.76 5.60
CA ASN A 74 -11.62 6.55 4.29
C ASN A 74 -10.69 5.88 3.26
N ILE A 75 -10.27 4.64 3.54
CA ILE A 75 -9.47 3.83 2.60
C ILE A 75 -10.16 3.61 1.24
N LYS A 76 -11.50 3.66 1.19
CA LYS A 76 -12.27 3.50 -0.06
C LYS A 76 -11.92 4.57 -1.09
N ALA A 77 -11.44 5.74 -0.66
CA ALA A 77 -10.99 6.79 -1.58
C ALA A 77 -9.85 6.33 -2.49
N ALA A 78 -9.01 5.37 -2.06
CA ALA A 78 -7.90 4.85 -2.86
C ALA A 78 -8.30 3.66 -3.75
N PHE A 79 -9.56 3.21 -3.75
CA PHE A 79 -9.95 2.02 -4.52
C PHE A 79 -9.78 2.19 -6.02
N HIS A 80 -10.05 3.37 -6.55
CA HIS A 80 -9.83 3.66 -7.96
C HIS A 80 -8.33 3.57 -8.31
N ASP A 81 -7.46 4.15 -7.49
CA ASP A 81 -6.01 4.07 -7.72
C ASP A 81 -5.46 2.65 -7.57
N VAL A 82 -6.00 1.88 -6.61
CA VAL A 82 -5.69 0.45 -6.47
C VAL A 82 -6.07 -0.31 -7.74
N GLN A 83 -7.25 -0.03 -8.30
CA GLN A 83 -7.67 -0.64 -9.56
C GLN A 83 -6.71 -0.30 -10.70
N LEU A 84 -6.33 0.97 -10.85
CA LEU A 84 -5.37 1.39 -11.88
C LEU A 84 -4.00 0.69 -11.72
N VAL A 85 -3.54 0.48 -10.48
CA VAL A 85 -2.33 -0.29 -10.21
C VAL A 85 -2.50 -1.76 -10.62
N LEU A 86 -3.62 -2.39 -10.27
CA LEU A 86 -3.90 -3.78 -10.63
C LEU A 86 -3.99 -3.97 -12.15
N GLU A 87 -4.62 -3.03 -12.86
CA GLU A 87 -4.70 -3.01 -14.33
C GLU A 87 -3.31 -2.84 -14.95
N ARG A 88 -2.51 -1.89 -14.44
CA ARG A 88 -1.12 -1.67 -14.88
C ARG A 88 -0.26 -2.91 -14.75
N GLU A 89 -0.41 -3.67 -13.65
CA GLU A 89 0.34 -4.90 -13.41
C GLU A 89 -0.26 -6.14 -14.10
N GLY A 90 -1.36 -5.98 -14.86
CA GLY A 90 -2.03 -7.05 -15.59
C GLY A 90 -2.72 -8.08 -14.69
N LEU A 91 -3.12 -7.68 -13.48
CA LEU A 91 -3.76 -8.56 -12.50
C LEU A 91 -5.29 -8.54 -12.57
N VAL A 92 -5.86 -7.49 -13.18
CA VAL A 92 -7.29 -7.37 -13.48
C VAL A 92 -7.46 -6.76 -14.88
N GLU A 93 -8.55 -7.10 -15.54
CA GLU A 93 -8.94 -6.45 -16.80
C GLU A 93 -9.59 -5.09 -16.50
N PRO A 94 -9.37 -4.08 -17.37
CA PRO A 94 -10.11 -2.84 -17.27
C PRO A 94 -11.62 -3.11 -17.45
N PRO A 95 -12.49 -2.34 -16.79
CA PRO A 95 -13.93 -2.53 -16.92
C PRO A 95 -14.32 -2.40 -18.39
N GLU A 96 -15.16 -3.32 -18.88
CA GLU A 96 -15.70 -3.20 -20.24
C GLU A 96 -16.36 -1.83 -20.37
N GLU A 97 -15.93 -1.02 -21.34
CA GLU A 97 -16.64 0.19 -21.71
C GLU A 97 -18.07 -0.21 -22.03
N SER A 98 -19.01 0.19 -21.16
CA SER A 98 -20.43 0.00 -21.41
C SER A 98 -20.77 0.74 -22.69
N LYS A 99 -20.84 0.00 -23.80
CA LYS A 99 -21.37 0.49 -25.06
C LYS A 99 -22.81 0.93 -24.79
N GLY A 100 -22.99 2.24 -24.65
CA GLY A 100 -24.30 2.89 -24.65
C GLY A 100 -24.96 2.80 -26.01
#